data_AF-A0A5C5W1W3-F1
#
_entry.id   AF-A0A5C5W1W3-F1
#
_cell.length_a   1.000
_cell.length_b   1.000
_cell.length_c   1.000
_cell.angle_alpha   90.00
_cell.angle_beta   90.00
_cell.angle_gamma   90.00
#
_symmetry.space_group_name_H-M   'P 1'
#
loop_
_entity.id
_entity.type
_entity.pdbx_description
1 polymer ?
#
loop_
_entity_poly.entity_id
_entity_poly.type
_entity_poly.pdbx_seq_one_letter_code
_entity_poly.pdbx_strand_id
1 'polypeptide(L)'
;MQDNHMQGGGGPIQKAQQAAHIVLFVARVLATPLEVGLRNGFGPRYFGFQALVAVIVVPLWMALWPGHSAALLNGFWILMLIMFLRARIQSMRMVAKGDIVHTRFNGTPILGRYFKRMSEAKIKAMCEPGFGLLAGGLISQVDKPLGSLLIASAFALFIVQATMQSAEHARASELNDALIEQQSLSERFRAMQRDRMR
;
A
#
# COMPACT_ATOMS: atom_id res chain seq x y z
N MET A 1 20.36 -5.94 -45.19
CA MET A 1 19.53 -5.11 -44.27
C MET A 1 18.15 -5.71 -44.25
N GLN A 2 17.89 -6.59 -43.28
CA GLN A 2 16.54 -7.03 -42.94
C GLN A 2 16.61 -7.42 -41.46
N ASP A 3 16.33 -6.43 -40.63
CA ASP A 3 16.15 -6.56 -39.19
C ASP A 3 14.91 -7.42 -38.97
N ASN A 4 15.13 -8.70 -38.74
CA ASN A 4 14.07 -9.63 -38.47
C ASN A 4 13.56 -9.34 -37.06
N HIS A 5 12.34 -8.81 -37.01
CA HIS A 5 11.61 -8.50 -35.81
C HIS A 5 11.65 -9.68 -34.83
N MET A 6 12.44 -9.52 -33.75
CA MET A 6 12.20 -10.24 -32.50
C MET A 6 10.84 -9.76 -31.98
N GLN A 7 9.76 -10.33 -32.53
CA GLN A 7 8.44 -10.33 -31.93
C GLN A 7 8.57 -11.08 -30.62
N GLY A 8 9.01 -10.35 -29.59
CA GLY A 8 8.98 -10.76 -28.19
C GLY A 8 7.53 -10.85 -27.76
N GLY A 9 6.85 -11.93 -28.17
CA GLY A 9 5.61 -12.37 -27.58
C GLY A 9 5.91 -12.77 -26.15
N GLY A 10 5.84 -11.81 -25.22
CA GLY A 10 6.01 -12.06 -23.80
C GLY A 10 5.14 -13.25 -23.39
N GLY A 11 5.77 -14.26 -22.80
CA GLY A 11 5.09 -15.50 -22.40
C GLY A 11 3.87 -15.21 -21.51
N PRO A 12 2.92 -16.15 -21.40
CA PRO A 12 1.68 -15.94 -20.63
C PRO A 12 1.93 -15.49 -19.19
N ILE A 13 3.03 -15.96 -18.58
CA ILE A 13 3.47 -15.56 -17.24
C ILE A 13 3.82 -14.07 -17.18
N GLN A 14 4.54 -13.53 -18.17
CA GLN A 14 4.93 -12.13 -18.20
C GLN A 14 3.71 -11.21 -18.36
N LYS A 15 2.74 -11.60 -19.20
CA LYS A 15 1.48 -10.87 -19.35
C LYS A 15 0.68 -10.86 -18.05
N ALA A 16 0.62 -11.98 -17.33
CA ALA A 16 -0.06 -12.07 -16.04
C ALA A 16 0.61 -11.18 -14.98
N GLN A 17 1.94 -11.16 -14.92
CA GLN A 17 2.70 -10.28 -14.02
C GLN A 17 2.44 -8.81 -14.33
N GLN A 18 2.46 -8.43 -15.61
CA GLN A 18 2.16 -7.06 -16.03
C GLN A 18 0.74 -6.64 -15.63
N ALA A 19 -0.25 -7.49 -15.86
CA ALA A 19 -1.63 -7.23 -15.45
C ALA A 19 -1.75 -7.07 -13.92
N ALA A 20 -1.11 -7.94 -13.14
CA ALA A 20 -1.08 -7.84 -11.68
C ALA A 20 -0.46 -6.52 -11.21
N HIS A 21 0.65 -6.08 -11.82
CA HIS A 21 1.27 -4.79 -11.50
C HIS A 21 0.36 -3.60 -11.81
N ILE A 22 -0.38 -3.63 -12.93
CA ILE A 22 -1.35 -2.58 -13.28
C ILE A 22 -2.49 -2.55 -12.26
N VAL A 23 -3.06 -3.71 -11.92
CA VAL A 23 -4.14 -3.81 -10.93
C VAL A 23 -3.68 -3.28 -9.57
N LEU A 24 -2.49 -3.68 -9.11
CA LEU A 24 -1.94 -3.20 -7.85
C LEU A 24 -1.63 -1.71 -7.88
N PHE A 25 -1.18 -1.17 -9.02
CA PHE A 25 -0.97 0.26 -9.19
C PHE A 25 -2.29 1.03 -9.06
N VAL A 26 -3.33 0.62 -9.78
CA VAL A 26 -4.66 1.24 -9.72
C VAL A 26 -5.25 1.12 -8.31
N ALA A 27 -5.17 -0.05 -7.69
CA ALA A 27 -5.62 -0.26 -6.32
C ALA A 27 -4.89 0.65 -5.34
N ARG A 28 -3.58 0.84 -5.50
CA ARG A 28 -2.81 1.73 -4.62
C ARG A 28 -3.17 3.20 -4.79
N VAL A 29 -3.37 3.64 -6.02
CA VAL A 29 -3.86 4.99 -6.32
C VAL A 29 -5.23 5.22 -5.66
N LEU A 30 -6.15 4.27 -5.81
CA LEU A 30 -7.49 4.35 -5.23
C LEU A 30 -7.49 4.23 -3.70
N ALA A 31 -6.58 3.48 -3.11
CA ALA A 31 -6.46 3.33 -1.66
C ALA A 31 -5.91 4.58 -0.98
N THR A 32 -5.10 5.37 -1.71
CA THR A 32 -4.32 6.49 -1.16
C THR A 32 -5.16 7.52 -0.37
N PRO A 33 -6.36 7.96 -0.83
CA PRO A 33 -7.19 8.91 -0.08
C PRO A 33 -7.53 8.42 1.33
N LEU A 34 -7.87 7.13 1.49
CA LEU A 34 -8.14 6.53 2.79
C LEU A 34 -6.87 6.35 3.62
N GLU A 35 -5.75 5.95 3.01
CA GLU A 35 -4.50 5.79 3.77
C GLU A 35 -4.07 7.11 4.40
N VAL A 36 -4.04 8.19 3.62
CA VAL A 36 -3.72 9.54 4.09
C VAL A 36 -4.70 9.99 5.18
N GLY A 37 -5.98 9.64 5.03
CA GLY A 37 -7.04 9.90 5.99
C GLY A 37 -6.85 9.20 7.34
N LEU A 38 -6.50 7.92 7.30
CA LEU A 38 -6.57 7.00 8.44
C LEU A 38 -5.22 6.73 9.10
N ARG A 39 -4.10 7.19 8.53
CA ARG A 39 -2.75 6.90 9.04
C ARG A 39 -1.91 8.16 9.24
N ASN A 40 -0.86 8.02 10.06
CA ASN A 40 0.11 9.07 10.35
C ASN A 40 1.55 8.57 10.27
N GLY A 41 2.51 9.49 10.16
CA GLY A 41 3.93 9.15 10.26
C GLY A 41 4.44 8.31 9.08
N PHE A 42 4.13 8.74 7.85
CA PHE A 42 4.55 8.03 6.64
C PHE A 42 6.06 8.15 6.39
N GLY A 43 6.63 7.08 5.84
CA GLY A 43 8.02 7.07 5.37
C GLY A 43 8.25 8.05 4.21
N PRO A 44 9.47 8.61 4.06
CA PRO A 44 9.77 9.67 3.10
C PRO A 44 9.62 9.26 1.64
N ARG A 45 9.66 7.96 1.36
CA ARG A 45 9.49 7.38 0.01
C ARG A 45 8.14 6.69 -0.19
N TYR A 46 7.21 6.83 0.76
CA TYR A 46 5.91 6.17 0.66
C TYR A 46 5.03 6.78 -0.42
N PHE A 47 4.85 8.11 -0.37
CA PHE A 47 4.10 8.86 -1.37
C PHE A 47 5.02 9.25 -2.53
N GLY A 48 5.15 8.33 -3.49
CA GLY A 48 5.80 8.59 -4.77
C GLY A 48 4.81 9.11 -5.82
N PHE A 49 5.07 8.78 -7.08
CA PHE A 49 4.23 9.13 -8.22
C PHE A 49 2.75 8.73 -8.07
N GLN A 50 2.46 7.64 -7.35
CA GLN A 50 1.10 7.17 -7.09
C GLN A 50 0.23 8.20 -6.36
N ALA A 51 0.81 8.97 -5.42
CA ALA A 51 0.07 9.99 -4.69
C ALA A 51 -0.36 11.15 -5.61
N LEU A 52 0.51 11.53 -6.55
CA LEU A 52 0.21 12.54 -7.55
C LEU A 52 -0.95 12.08 -8.45
N VAL A 53 -0.93 10.82 -8.88
CA VAL A 53 -2.04 10.25 -9.66
C VAL A 53 -3.33 10.22 -8.83
N ALA A 54 -3.27 9.88 -7.55
CA ALA A 54 -4.44 9.90 -6.67
C ALA A 54 -5.07 11.30 -6.57
N VAL A 55 -4.25 12.36 -6.50
CA VAL A 55 -4.72 13.76 -6.53
C VAL A 55 -5.52 14.08 -7.80
N ILE A 56 -5.13 13.51 -8.94
CA ILE A 56 -5.80 13.71 -10.23
C ILE A 56 -7.05 12.83 -10.35
N VAL A 57 -6.99 11.60 -9.84
CA VAL A 57 -8.10 10.63 -9.95
C VAL A 57 -9.34 11.07 -9.18
N VAL A 58 -9.20 11.70 -8.01
CA VAL A 58 -10.35 12.16 -7.21
C VAL A 58 -11.27 13.14 -7.95
N PRO A 59 -10.79 14.24 -8.57
CA PRO A 59 -11.67 15.12 -9.35
C PRO A 59 -12.17 14.46 -10.64
N LEU A 60 -11.37 13.57 -11.26
CA LEU A 60 -11.83 12.78 -12.42
C LEU A 60 -12.96 11.81 -12.07
N TRP A 61 -13.05 11.37 -10.81
CA TRP A 61 -14.14 10.51 -10.34
C TRP A 61 -15.53 11.14 -10.55
N MET A 62 -15.60 12.47 -10.59
CA MET A 62 -16.84 13.19 -10.86
C MET A 62 -17.42 12.90 -12.26
N ALA A 63 -16.56 12.57 -13.23
CA ALA A 63 -17.01 12.21 -14.58
C ALA A 63 -17.90 10.95 -14.62
N LEU A 64 -17.80 10.10 -13.59
CA LEU A 64 -18.63 8.90 -13.46
C LEU A 64 -20.04 9.19 -12.91
N TRP A 65 -20.31 10.41 -12.44
CA TRP A 65 -21.55 10.80 -11.77
C TRP A 65 -22.19 12.04 -12.39
N PRO A 66 -22.61 11.98 -13.66
CA PRO A 66 -23.29 13.10 -14.29
C PRO A 66 -24.56 13.47 -13.50
N GLY A 67 -24.81 14.78 -13.36
CA GLY A 67 -26.01 15.31 -12.71
C GLY A 67 -26.00 15.33 -11.17
N HIS A 68 -24.91 14.91 -10.51
CA HIS A 68 -24.77 15.01 -9.06
C HIS A 68 -23.97 16.27 -8.67
N SER A 69 -24.16 16.77 -7.44
CA SER A 69 -23.35 17.87 -6.91
C SER A 69 -21.92 17.38 -6.63
N ALA A 70 -20.92 18.19 -6.98
CA ALA A 70 -19.51 17.89 -6.69
C ALA A 70 -19.03 18.52 -5.37
N ALA A 71 -19.91 19.19 -4.61
CA ALA A 71 -19.49 20.03 -3.49
C ALA A 71 -18.75 19.24 -2.39
N LEU A 72 -19.29 18.10 -1.95
CA LEU A 72 -18.67 17.29 -0.90
C LEU A 72 -17.42 16.56 -1.40
N LEU A 73 -17.43 16.09 -2.64
CA LEU A 73 -16.25 15.50 -3.29
C LEU A 73 -15.10 16.51 -3.39
N ASN A 74 -15.37 17.74 -3.80
CA ASN A 74 -14.38 18.82 -3.89
C ASN A 74 -13.86 19.23 -2.50
N GLY A 75 -14.74 19.31 -1.50
CA GLY A 75 -14.35 19.54 -0.11
C GLY A 75 -13.41 18.43 0.42
N PHE A 76 -13.76 17.17 0.14
CA PHE A 76 -12.92 16.03 0.46
C PHE A 76 -11.57 16.07 -0.28
N TRP A 77 -11.56 16.48 -1.55
CA TRP A 77 -10.33 16.64 -2.32
C TRP A 77 -9.39 17.69 -1.73
N ILE A 78 -9.92 18.86 -1.36
CA ILE A 78 -9.14 19.91 -0.67
C ILE A 78 -8.61 19.39 0.66
N LEU A 79 -9.45 18.71 1.45
CA LEU A 79 -9.02 18.10 2.71
C LEU A 79 -7.88 17.09 2.47
N MET A 80 -8.00 16.24 1.45
CA MET A 80 -6.97 15.28 1.06
C MET A 80 -5.65 15.98 0.73
N LEU A 81 -5.65 17.10 -0.01
CA LEU A 81 -4.45 17.90 -0.28
C LEU A 81 -3.77 18.40 1.00
N ILE A 82 -4.57 18.92 1.94
CA ILE A 82 -4.07 19.37 3.25
C ILE A 82 -3.43 18.19 4.00
N MET A 83 -4.07 17.02 3.98
CA MET A 83 -3.55 15.84 4.66
C MET A 83 -2.26 15.30 4.01
N PHE A 84 -2.13 15.36 2.68
CA PHE A 84 -0.88 15.06 1.99
C PHE A 84 0.23 16.01 2.39
N LEU A 85 -0.05 17.32 2.44
CA LEU A 85 0.93 18.31 2.87
C LEU A 85 1.37 18.05 4.31
N ARG A 86 0.41 17.77 5.22
CA ARG A 86 0.71 17.38 6.61
C ARG A 86 1.60 16.14 6.66
N ALA A 87 1.26 15.09 5.92
CA ALA A 87 2.03 13.86 5.85
C ALA A 87 3.46 14.11 5.34
N ARG A 88 3.62 14.98 4.34
CA ARG A 88 4.93 15.36 3.80
C ARG A 88 5.78 16.10 4.82
N ILE A 89 5.22 17.09 5.52
CA ILE A 89 5.92 17.83 6.58
C ILE A 89 6.32 16.90 7.72
N GLN A 90 5.43 16.01 8.16
CA GLN A 90 5.75 15.03 9.21
C GLN A 90 6.89 14.12 8.78
N SER A 91 6.87 13.63 7.54
CA SER A 91 7.92 12.77 7.01
C SER A 91 9.27 13.48 6.97
N MET A 92 9.32 14.75 6.53
CA MET A 92 10.54 15.56 6.57
C MET A 92 11.07 15.76 7.99
N ARG A 93 10.17 16.02 8.96
CA ARG A 93 10.56 16.18 10.37
C ARG A 93 11.12 14.89 10.97
N MET A 94 10.55 13.73 10.63
CA MET A 94 11.08 12.44 11.07
C MET A 94 12.47 12.17 10.49
N VAL A 95 12.69 12.49 9.22
CA VAL A 95 14.01 12.41 8.58
C VAL A 95 15.01 13.30 9.28
N ALA A 96 14.65 14.55 9.58
CA ALA A 96 15.52 15.50 10.27
C ALA A 96 15.88 15.06 11.70
N LYS A 97 14.99 14.32 12.38
CA LYS A 97 15.23 13.76 13.72
C LYS A 97 16.02 12.46 13.74
N GLY A 98 16.18 11.80 12.59
CA GLY A 98 16.80 10.47 12.52
C GLY A 98 15.87 9.32 12.95
N ASP A 99 14.57 9.59 13.17
CA ASP A 99 13.57 8.59 13.60
C ASP A 99 13.11 7.66 12.45
N ILE A 100 13.92 7.48 11.41
CA ILE A 100 13.55 6.68 10.25
C ILE A 100 13.74 5.20 10.59
N VAL A 101 12.65 4.55 10.98
CA VAL A 101 12.62 3.08 11.08
C VAL A 101 12.82 2.51 9.69
N HIS A 102 11.91 2.74 8.73
CA HIS A 102 12.01 2.22 7.35
C HIS A 102 11.53 3.24 6.29
N THR A 103 12.25 3.36 5.17
CA THR A 103 11.94 4.35 4.11
C THR A 103 10.57 4.17 3.45
N ARG A 104 10.05 2.93 3.43
CA ARG A 104 8.76 2.55 2.85
C ARG A 104 7.66 2.31 3.90
N PHE A 105 7.85 2.77 5.12
CA PHE A 105 6.84 2.63 6.18
C PHE A 105 5.52 3.31 5.77
N ASN A 106 4.41 2.56 5.86
CA ASN A 106 3.09 2.96 5.37
C ASN A 106 2.22 3.71 6.41
N GLY A 107 2.86 4.18 7.49
CA GLY A 107 2.22 4.94 8.56
C GLY A 107 1.59 4.06 9.65
N THR A 108 1.35 4.67 10.81
CA THR A 108 0.64 4.06 11.93
C THR A 108 -0.87 4.33 11.83
N PRO A 109 -1.73 3.34 12.10
CA PRO A 109 -3.18 3.51 12.02
C PRO A 109 -3.67 4.41 13.14
N ILE A 110 -4.44 5.45 12.82
CA ILE A 110 -5.10 6.32 13.81
C ILE A 110 -6.05 5.50 14.68
N LEU A 111 -6.71 4.51 14.07
CA LEU A 111 -7.61 3.58 14.74
C LEU A 111 -6.92 2.73 15.82
N GLY A 112 -5.58 2.60 15.78
CA GLY A 112 -4.79 1.95 16.83
C GLY A 112 -4.99 2.55 18.22
N ARG A 113 -5.37 3.83 18.31
CA ARG A 113 -5.67 4.49 19.58
C ARG A 113 -6.94 3.94 20.25
N TYR A 114 -7.91 3.50 19.46
CA TYR A 114 -9.18 2.96 19.93
C TYR A 114 -9.12 1.43 20.11
N PHE A 115 -8.44 0.71 19.22
CA PHE A 115 -8.33 -0.75 19.25
C PHE A 115 -7.02 -1.24 19.86
N LYS A 116 -6.73 -0.86 21.11
CA LYS A 116 -5.46 -1.19 21.80
C LYS A 116 -5.15 -2.69 21.95
N ARG A 117 -6.17 -3.55 21.88
CA ARG A 117 -6.03 -5.01 22.00
C ARG A 117 -5.76 -5.71 20.67
N MET A 118 -5.85 -5.00 19.54
CA MET A 118 -5.65 -5.58 18.22
C MET A 118 -4.25 -5.25 17.69
N SER A 119 -3.64 -6.20 16.97
CA SER A 119 -2.37 -5.95 16.29
C SER A 119 -2.55 -4.91 15.19
N GLU A 120 -1.51 -4.09 14.97
CA GLU A 120 -1.49 -3.07 13.92
C GLU A 120 -1.81 -3.66 12.54
N ALA A 121 -1.27 -4.85 12.24
CA ALA A 121 -1.53 -5.58 11.00
C ALA A 121 -3.03 -5.86 10.82
N LYS A 122 -3.72 -6.32 11.87
CA LYS A 122 -5.16 -6.63 11.81
C LYS A 122 -6.00 -5.36 11.65
N ILE A 123 -5.60 -4.26 12.29
CA ILE A 123 -6.28 -2.96 12.17
C ILE A 123 -6.18 -2.46 10.72
N LYS A 124 -4.99 -2.50 10.12
CA LYS A 124 -4.78 -2.09 8.72
C LYS A 124 -5.52 -2.99 7.74
N ALA A 125 -5.49 -4.31 7.96
CA ALA A 125 -6.07 -5.28 7.03
C ALA A 125 -7.60 -5.32 7.08
N MET A 126 -8.22 -5.11 8.25
CA MET A 126 -9.67 -5.28 8.41
C MET A 126 -10.38 -4.00 8.85
N CYS A 127 -9.89 -3.33 9.90
CA CYS A 127 -10.61 -2.21 10.50
C CYS A 127 -10.61 -0.97 9.61
N GLU A 128 -9.49 -0.63 8.96
CA GLU A 128 -9.41 0.53 8.07
C GLU A 128 -10.31 0.38 6.82
N PRO A 129 -10.24 -0.73 6.04
CA PRO A 129 -11.20 -0.97 4.97
C PRO A 129 -12.64 -1.03 5.46
N GLY A 130 -12.90 -1.71 6.58
CA GLY A 130 -14.24 -1.80 7.15
C GLY A 130 -14.82 -0.43 7.51
N PHE A 131 -14.00 0.45 8.10
CA PHE A 131 -14.37 1.84 8.37
C PHE A 131 -14.65 2.61 7.08
N GLY A 132 -13.79 2.47 6.06
CA GLY A 132 -14.00 3.10 4.75
C GLY A 132 -15.29 2.66 4.07
N LEU A 133 -15.62 1.36 4.12
CA LEU A 133 -16.86 0.80 3.58
C LEU A 133 -18.09 1.33 4.33
N LEU A 134 -18.06 1.34 5.65
CA LEU A 134 -19.16 1.86 6.48
C LEU A 134 -19.37 3.36 6.21
N ALA A 135 -18.30 4.15 6.27
CA ALA A 135 -18.36 5.59 6.04
C ALA A 135 -18.82 5.90 4.61
N GLY A 136 -18.28 5.21 3.60
CA GLY A 136 -18.71 5.36 2.22
C GLY A 136 -20.17 4.98 2.00
N GLY A 137 -20.65 3.91 2.63
CA GLY A 137 -22.05 3.48 2.57
C GLY A 137 -23.02 4.50 3.18
N LEU A 138 -22.66 5.08 4.33
CA LEU A 138 -23.44 6.14 4.98
C LEU A 138 -23.41 7.44 4.17
N ILE A 139 -22.23 7.86 3.68
CA ILE A 139 -22.09 9.09 2.88
C ILE A 139 -22.80 8.96 1.53
N SER A 140 -22.88 7.75 0.95
CA SER A 140 -23.60 7.51 -0.31
C SER A 140 -25.10 7.87 -0.25
N GLN A 141 -25.69 7.95 0.96
CA GLN A 141 -27.07 8.41 1.15
C GLN A 141 -27.23 9.92 0.96
N VAL A 142 -26.14 10.69 1.11
CA VAL A 142 -26.11 12.15 1.00
C VAL A 142 -25.43 12.59 -0.29
N ASP A 143 -24.30 11.98 -0.63
CA ASP A 143 -23.47 12.30 -1.79
C ASP A 143 -22.90 11.02 -2.41
N LYS A 144 -23.51 10.58 -3.52
CA LYS A 144 -23.12 9.36 -4.22
C LYS A 144 -21.69 9.41 -4.79
N PRO A 145 -21.21 10.53 -5.37
CA PRO A 145 -19.83 10.60 -5.87
C PRO A 145 -18.80 10.33 -4.78
N LEU A 146 -18.88 11.02 -3.64
CA LEU A 146 -17.96 10.84 -2.53
C LEU A 146 -18.12 9.46 -1.88
N GLY A 147 -19.36 9.02 -1.64
CA GLY A 147 -19.63 7.74 -1.01
C GLY A 147 -19.09 6.56 -1.83
N SER A 148 -19.31 6.57 -3.15
CA SER A 148 -18.78 5.54 -4.06
C SER A 148 -17.26 5.56 -4.16
N LEU A 149 -16.63 6.75 -4.14
CA LEU A 149 -15.17 6.88 -4.09
C LEU A 149 -14.62 6.21 -2.83
N LEU A 150 -15.20 6.49 -1.66
CA LEU A 150 -14.75 5.92 -0.39
C LEU A 150 -14.92 4.39 -0.35
N ILE A 151 -16.01 3.86 -0.90
CA ILE A 151 -16.21 2.41 -1.04
C ILE A 151 -15.13 1.81 -1.95
N ALA A 152 -14.90 2.39 -3.13
CA ALA A 152 -13.87 1.94 -4.06
C ALA A 152 -12.48 2.00 -3.44
N SER A 153 -12.15 3.10 -2.73
CA SER A 153 -10.91 3.24 -1.97
C SER A 153 -10.77 2.18 -0.88
N ALA A 154 -11.84 1.81 -0.20
CA ALA A 154 -11.81 0.81 0.87
C ALA A 154 -11.54 -0.60 0.33
N PHE A 155 -12.19 -0.98 -0.76
CA PHE A 155 -11.90 -2.23 -1.46
C PHE A 155 -10.46 -2.27 -1.98
N ALA A 156 -10.02 -1.17 -2.60
CA ALA A 156 -8.66 -1.05 -3.09
C ALA A 156 -7.62 -1.15 -1.96
N LEU A 157 -7.91 -0.52 -0.81
CA LEU A 157 -7.08 -0.62 0.39
C LEU A 157 -7.00 -2.06 0.89
N PHE A 158 -8.12 -2.79 0.94
CA PHE A 158 -8.15 -4.20 1.31
C PHE A 158 -7.23 -5.04 0.41
N ILE A 159 -7.33 -4.88 -0.92
CA ILE A 159 -6.48 -5.60 -1.89
C ILE A 159 -4.99 -5.29 -1.66
N VAL A 160 -4.65 -4.01 -1.47
CA VAL A 160 -3.27 -3.58 -1.24
C VAL A 160 -2.73 -4.17 0.05
N GLN A 161 -3.49 -4.14 1.15
CA GLN A 161 -3.07 -4.71 2.43
C GLN A 161 -2.92 -6.23 2.37
N ALA A 162 -3.87 -6.93 1.76
CA ALA A 162 -3.78 -8.38 1.57
C ALA A 162 -2.52 -8.75 0.76
N THR A 163 -2.24 -8.02 -0.32
CA THR A 163 -1.05 -8.25 -1.15
C THR A 163 0.24 -7.95 -0.39
N MET A 164 0.30 -6.84 0.35
CA MET A 164 1.46 -6.48 1.16
C MET A 164 1.74 -7.53 2.24
N GLN A 165 0.70 -7.99 2.94
CA GLN A 165 0.82 -9.01 3.98
C GLN A 165 1.30 -10.34 3.40
N SER A 166 0.78 -10.76 2.25
CA SER A 166 1.25 -11.96 1.55
C SER A 166 2.72 -11.84 1.13
N ALA A 167 3.14 -10.68 0.62
CA ALA A 167 4.53 -10.45 0.22
C ALA A 167 5.49 -10.40 1.43
N GLU A 168 5.06 -9.81 2.55
CA GLU A 168 5.82 -9.81 3.80
C GLU A 168 5.96 -11.23 4.37
N HIS A 169 4.88 -12.01 4.35
CA HIS A 169 4.89 -13.39 4.80
C HIS A 169 5.81 -14.27 3.95
N ALA A 170 5.76 -14.12 2.62
CA ALA A 170 6.65 -14.83 1.70
C ALA A 170 8.13 -14.52 2.00
N ARG A 171 8.48 -13.23 2.15
CA ARG A 171 9.86 -12.82 2.51
C ARG A 171 10.29 -13.35 3.87
N ALA A 172 9.40 -13.36 4.85
CA ALA A 172 9.70 -13.91 6.17
C ALA A 172 10.00 -15.41 6.09
N SER A 173 9.27 -16.16 5.26
CA SER A 173 9.55 -17.58 4.99
C SER A 173 10.90 -17.77 4.32
N GLU A 174 11.19 -17.01 3.26
CA GLU A 174 12.48 -17.08 2.55
C GLU A 174 13.68 -16.79 3.47
N LEU A 175 13.55 -15.79 4.36
CA LEU A 175 14.58 -15.49 5.35
C LEU A 175 14.77 -16.61 6.36
N ASN A 176 13.68 -17.25 6.80
CA ASN A 176 13.75 -18.38 7.72
C ASN A 176 14.46 -19.58 7.08
N ASP A 177 14.15 -19.89 5.82
CA ASP A 177 14.78 -21.00 5.10
C ASP A 177 16.28 -20.74 4.88
N ALA A 178 16.64 -19.50 4.52
CA ALA A 178 18.04 -19.09 4.41
C ALA A 178 18.80 -19.23 5.74
N LEU A 179 18.17 -18.92 6.87
CA LEU A 179 18.77 -19.10 8.19
C LEU A 179 19.02 -20.59 8.51
N ILE A 180 18.07 -21.47 8.19
CA ILE A 180 18.22 -22.92 8.37
C ILE A 180 19.36 -23.47 7.50
N GLU A 181 19.45 -23.02 6.24
CA GLU A 181 20.52 -23.42 5.33
C GLU A 181 21.90 -22.96 5.84
N GLN A 182 22.01 -21.73 6.32
CA GLN A 182 23.25 -21.21 6.92
C GLN A 182 23.68 -22.03 8.15
N GLN A 183 22.73 -22.43 9.00
CA GLN A 183 23.00 -23.29 10.15
C GLN A 183 23.54 -24.65 9.71
N SER A 184 22.88 -25.31 8.76
CA SER A 184 23.30 -26.59 8.18
C SER A 184 24.71 -26.54 7.57
N LEU A 185 25.01 -25.48 6.80
CA LEU A 185 26.34 -25.27 6.23
C LEU A 185 27.42 -25.07 7.30
N SER A 186 27.10 -24.32 8.36
CA SER A 186 28.03 -24.11 9.48
C SER A 186 28.35 -25.41 10.22
N GLU A 187 27.38 -26.30 10.38
CA GLU A 187 27.55 -27.61 11.01
C GLU A 187 28.43 -28.53 10.16
N ARG A 188 28.20 -28.58 8.85
CA ARG A 188 29.03 -29.33 7.89
C ARG A 188 30.47 -28.83 7.90
N PHE A 189 30.67 -27.50 7.93
CA PHE A 189 31.99 -26.91 8.01
C PHE A 189 32.73 -27.29 9.30
N ARG A 190 32.05 -27.24 10.44
CA ARG A 190 32.59 -27.70 11.74
C ARG A 190 32.94 -29.19 11.72
N ALA A 191 32.16 -30.02 11.04
CA ALA A 191 32.45 -31.45 10.88
C ALA A 191 33.74 -31.66 10.06
N MET A 192 33.88 -31.00 8.91
CA MET A 192 35.10 -31.09 8.08
C MET A 192 36.35 -30.62 8.82
N GLN A 193 36.25 -29.58 9.65
CA GLN A 193 37.39 -29.13 10.47
C GLN A 193 37.82 -30.18 11.51
N ARG A 194 36.86 -30.88 12.13
CA ARG A 194 37.16 -31.96 13.07
C ARG A 194 37.84 -33.14 12.40
N ASP A 195 37.42 -33.49 11.19
CA ASP A 195 38.01 -34.60 10.43
C ASP A 195 39.43 -34.29 9.97
N ARG A 196 39.74 -33.04 9.60
CA ARG A 196 41.10 -32.62 9.20
C ARG A 196 42.12 -32.63 10.34
N MET A 197 41.68 -32.58 11.60
CA MET A 197 42.54 -32.61 12.77
C MET A 197 42.86 -34.03 13.27
N ARG A 198 42.29 -35.06 12.64
CA ARG A 198 42.57 -36.47 12.90
C ARG A 198 43.58 -37.00 11.88
#